data_AF-A0A940CQ46-F1
#
_entry.id   AF-A0A940CQ46-F1
#
_cell.length_a   1.000
_cell.length_b   1.000
_cell.length_c   1.000
_cell.angle_alpha   90.00
_cell.angle_beta   90.00
_cell.angle_gamma   90.00
#
_symmetry.space_group_name_H-M   'P 1'
#
loop_
_entity.id
_entity.type
_entity.pdbx_description
1 polymer ?
#
loop_
_entity_poly.entity_id
_entity_poly.type
_entity_poly.pdbx_seq_one_letter_code
_entity_poly.pdbx_strand_id
1 'polypeptide(L)'
;MLVILLGFAALTVDIGMLVVSKWQMVAAADAAALAGASCLPDTSTARQEAKYYASLNGYSLPDNLISFSENKKITVNLTKNIRFLFGGLIGIPGADVSVSATAEKGGLPRIADYAVFSGSEVSPLTITTDWCVVNGAVHTNDAINVSGNNNVFNGVVEYVDYPVLHWDNGNQYNEGVVQTSVMEIPDYSDQWEALCSPAQIYGEDLTIGDGFRLDGGIWVQGNVTVTADDLDGTGGYILADGDITINGNEGSYLFADDKVCFYSKHGNIYLNGDDLYFRGILYAPEGQVCLTGDRPTIEGSVIGDTISYTEAAHITRDQEVIDAIFSGYGAARLVN
;
A
#
# COMPACT_ATOMS: atom_id res chain seq x y z
N MET A 1 56.50 12.52 27.12
CA MET A 1 55.97 12.28 25.77
C MET A 1 55.04 11.06 25.71
N LEU A 2 55.48 9.88 26.17
CA LEU A 2 54.64 8.65 26.20
C LEU A 2 53.29 8.83 26.92
N VAL A 3 53.28 9.50 28.08
CA VAL A 3 52.07 9.76 28.88
C VAL A 3 51.04 10.59 28.10
N ILE A 4 51.50 11.55 27.29
CA ILE A 4 50.63 12.40 26.47
C ILE A 4 49.98 11.57 25.36
N LEU A 5 50.76 10.72 24.69
CA LEU A 5 50.25 9.81 23.64
C LEU A 5 49.23 8.81 24.21
N LEU A 6 49.49 8.25 25.39
CA LEU A 6 48.54 7.37 26.08
C LEU A 6 47.26 8.09 26.48
N GLY A 7 47.35 9.36 26.91
CA GLY A 7 46.18 10.19 27.22
C GLY A 7 45.29 10.43 26.00
N PHE A 8 45.87 10.71 24.83
CA PHE A 8 45.10 10.85 23.59
C PHE A 8 44.49 9.51 23.14
N ALA A 9 45.21 8.40 23.27
CA ALA A 9 44.67 7.07 22.94
C ALA A 9 43.48 6.70 23.83
N ALA A 10 43.58 6.96 25.14
CA ALA A 10 42.50 6.78 26.09
C ALA A 10 41.25 7.59 25.72
N LEU A 11 41.44 8.88 25.39
CA LEU A 11 40.36 9.76 24.94
C LEU A 11 39.70 9.24 23.65
N THR A 12 40.50 8.79 22.68
CA THR A 12 39.99 8.23 21.42
C THR A 12 39.14 6.98 21.65
N VAL A 13 39.55 6.09 22.55
CA VAL A 13 38.78 4.87 22.89
C VAL A 13 37.45 5.23 23.54
N ASP A 14 37.45 6.10 24.55
CA ASP A 14 36.22 6.48 25.27
C ASP A 14 35.21 7.20 24.35
N ILE A 15 35.68 8.13 23.51
CA ILE A 15 34.83 8.80 22.51
C ILE A 15 34.31 7.78 21.49
N GLY A 16 35.18 6.87 21.01
CA GLY A 16 34.80 5.82 20.07
C GLY A 16 33.66 4.94 20.61
N MET A 17 33.76 4.51 21.87
CA MET A 17 32.72 3.74 22.54
C MET A 17 31.40 4.51 22.66
N LEU A 18 31.46 5.81 23.00
CA LEU A 18 30.28 6.67 23.08
C LEU A 18 29.58 6.79 21.73
N VAL A 19 30.35 7.06 20.66
CA VAL A 19 29.83 7.21 19.30
C VAL A 19 29.19 5.90 18.82
N VAL A 20 29.88 4.77 18.92
CA VAL A 20 29.35 3.46 18.51
C VAL A 20 28.07 3.10 19.29
N SER A 21 28.06 3.34 20.61
CA SER A 21 26.88 3.10 21.43
C SER A 21 25.70 3.97 20.99
N LYS A 22 25.94 5.24 20.65
CA LYS A 22 24.90 6.13 20.15
C LYS A 22 24.30 5.63 18.83
N TRP A 23 25.11 5.18 17.88
CA TRP A 23 24.62 4.62 16.60
C TRP A 23 23.74 3.38 16.82
N GLN A 24 24.16 2.48 17.71
CA GLN A 24 23.36 1.30 18.06
C GLN A 24 22.03 1.69 18.72
N MET A 25 22.04 2.71 19.58
CA MET A 25 20.83 3.23 20.21
C MET A 25 19.86 3.83 19.19
N VAL A 26 20.36 4.62 18.22
CA VAL A 26 19.53 5.18 17.14
C VAL A 26 18.86 4.07 16.34
N ALA A 27 19.63 3.08 15.87
CA ALA A 27 19.09 1.95 15.12
C ALA A 27 18.04 1.17 15.92
N ALA A 28 18.26 0.97 17.22
CA ALA A 28 17.29 0.33 18.10
C ALA A 28 16.00 1.14 18.27
N ALA A 29 16.12 2.47 18.45
CA ALA A 29 14.97 3.36 18.58
C ALA A 29 14.16 3.42 17.28
N ASP A 30 14.83 3.52 16.12
CA ASP A 30 14.18 3.54 14.81
C ASP A 30 13.44 2.23 14.51
N ALA A 31 14.08 1.07 14.76
CA ALA A 31 13.44 -0.23 14.59
C ALA A 31 12.23 -0.40 15.51
N ALA A 32 12.34 0.00 16.78
CA ALA A 32 11.24 -0.04 17.73
C ALA A 32 10.09 0.91 17.34
N ALA A 33 10.40 2.12 16.87
CA ALA A 33 9.41 3.07 16.42
C ALA A 33 8.68 2.56 15.17
N LEU A 34 9.40 2.07 14.15
CA LEU A 34 8.82 1.52 12.93
C LEU A 34 7.90 0.31 13.21
N ALA A 35 8.37 -0.64 14.03
CA ALA A 35 7.57 -1.80 14.40
C ALA A 35 6.33 -1.44 15.24
N GLY A 36 6.46 -0.46 16.14
CA GLY A 36 5.30 0.04 16.87
C GLY A 36 4.30 0.76 15.97
N ALA A 37 4.80 1.56 15.01
CA ALA A 37 3.95 2.33 14.11
C ALA A 37 3.10 1.42 13.20
N SER A 38 3.62 0.27 12.73
CA SER A 38 2.83 -0.65 11.90
C SER A 38 1.56 -1.16 12.57
N CYS A 39 1.57 -1.29 13.90
CA CYS A 39 0.45 -1.81 14.69
C CYS A 39 -0.53 -0.73 15.16
N LEU A 40 -0.29 0.55 14.84
CA LEU A 40 -1.26 1.60 15.13
C LEU A 40 -2.55 1.38 14.33
N PRO A 41 -3.73 1.82 14.82
CA PRO A 41 -3.95 2.61 16.03
C PRO A 41 -4.00 1.82 17.34
N ASP A 42 -3.83 0.49 17.33
CA ASP A 42 -3.82 -0.31 18.56
C ASP A 42 -2.53 -0.06 19.37
N THR A 43 -2.63 0.85 20.33
CA THR A 43 -1.52 1.23 21.21
C THR A 43 -1.03 0.10 22.12
N SER A 44 -1.83 -0.95 22.35
CA SER A 44 -1.41 -2.10 23.15
C SER A 44 -0.43 -2.96 22.36
N THR A 45 -0.83 -3.37 21.15
CA THR A 45 -0.02 -4.17 20.23
C THR A 45 1.21 -3.38 19.75
N ALA A 46 1.04 -2.10 19.40
CA ALA A 46 2.14 -1.21 19.03
C ALA A 46 3.22 -1.10 20.13
N ARG A 47 2.80 -1.04 21.39
CA ARG A 47 3.73 -1.02 22.53
C ARG A 47 4.46 -2.35 22.69
N GLN A 48 3.77 -3.47 22.49
CA GLN A 48 4.37 -4.80 22.59
C GLN A 48 5.43 -5.00 21.49
N GLU A 49 5.12 -4.64 20.25
CA GLU A 49 6.06 -4.75 19.13
C GLU A 49 7.26 -3.81 19.27
N ALA A 50 7.04 -2.55 19.67
CA ALA A 50 8.14 -1.62 19.93
C ALA A 50 9.12 -2.17 20.98
N LYS A 51 8.59 -2.79 22.06
CA LYS A 51 9.41 -3.46 23.08
C LYS A 51 10.14 -4.68 22.54
N TYR A 52 9.47 -5.49 21.74
CA TYR A 52 10.06 -6.68 21.14
C TYR A 52 11.25 -6.31 20.25
N TYR A 53 11.09 -5.37 19.33
CA TYR A 53 12.16 -4.92 18.44
C TYR A 53 13.29 -4.17 19.18
N ALA A 54 12.98 -3.40 20.23
CA ALA A 54 14.02 -2.85 21.10
C ALA A 54 14.84 -3.96 21.77
N SER A 55 14.18 -5.04 22.22
CA SER A 55 14.85 -6.17 22.87
C SER A 55 15.72 -6.99 21.93
N LEU A 56 15.32 -7.15 20.66
CA LEU A 56 16.15 -7.76 19.61
C LEU A 56 17.44 -6.96 19.37
N ASN A 57 17.37 -5.64 19.54
CA ASN A 57 18.53 -4.75 19.46
C ASN A 57 19.31 -4.65 20.79
N GLY A 58 18.95 -5.42 21.82
CA GLY A 58 19.64 -5.47 23.11
C GLY A 58 19.28 -4.33 24.08
N TYR A 59 18.16 -3.65 23.86
CA TYR A 59 17.69 -2.55 24.70
C TYR A 59 16.37 -2.89 25.41
N SER A 60 16.25 -2.48 26.67
CA SER A 60 14.98 -2.56 27.41
C SER A 60 14.22 -1.25 27.24
N LEU A 61 12.93 -1.36 26.87
CA LEU A 61 12.08 -0.21 26.59
C LEU A 61 10.87 -0.20 27.56
N PRO A 62 10.96 0.46 28.72
CA PRO A 62 9.84 0.61 29.64
C PRO A 62 8.77 1.57 29.09
N ASP A 63 7.54 1.48 29.62
CA ASP A 63 6.37 2.17 29.08
C ASP A 63 6.48 3.69 29.08
N ASN A 64 7.16 4.26 30.07
CA ASN A 64 7.34 5.70 30.20
C ASN A 64 8.25 6.31 29.11
N LEU A 65 8.89 5.47 28.31
CA LEU A 65 9.74 5.88 27.19
C LEU A 65 9.03 5.78 25.84
N ILE A 66 7.78 5.32 25.83
CA ILE A 66 6.94 5.21 24.65
C ILE A 66 5.79 6.24 24.78
N SER A 67 5.65 7.11 23.79
CA SER A 67 4.49 8.01 23.70
C SER A 67 3.77 7.85 22.36
N PHE A 68 2.48 8.12 22.36
CA PHE A 68 1.62 8.07 21.18
C PHE A 68 1.02 9.44 20.93
N SER A 69 0.90 9.83 19.67
CA SER A 69 0.23 11.07 19.28
C SER A 69 -0.60 10.86 18.01
N GLU A 70 -1.68 11.63 17.88
CA GLU A 70 -2.51 11.70 16.66
C GLU A 70 -3.08 10.35 16.19
N ASN A 71 -3.09 9.31 17.05
CA ASN A 71 -3.46 7.92 16.74
C ASN A 71 -2.69 7.29 15.56
N LYS A 72 -1.66 7.97 15.05
CA LYS A 72 -0.87 7.57 13.88
C LYS A 72 0.63 7.61 14.16
N LYS A 73 1.08 8.19 15.28
CA LYS A 73 2.50 8.33 15.62
C LYS A 73 2.84 7.59 16.91
N ILE A 74 4.01 6.97 16.91
CA ILE A 74 4.68 6.44 18.10
C ILE A 74 6.07 7.09 18.22
N THR A 75 6.43 7.53 19.41
CA THR A 75 7.77 8.03 19.74
C THR A 75 8.42 7.10 20.77
N VAL A 76 9.64 6.67 20.47
CA VAL A 76 10.48 5.82 21.31
C VAL A 76 11.70 6.62 21.75
N ASN A 77 11.90 6.73 23.07
CA ASN A 77 13.07 7.37 23.66
C ASN A 77 13.96 6.32 24.35
N LEU A 78 15.24 6.22 23.98
CA LEU A 78 16.18 5.34 24.67
C LEU A 78 17.22 6.19 25.39
N THR A 79 17.50 5.86 26.65
CA THR A 79 18.56 6.49 27.43
C THR A 79 19.44 5.43 28.09
N LYS A 80 20.75 5.60 27.99
CA LYS A 80 21.75 4.68 28.55
C LYS A 80 22.97 5.45 29.03
N ASN A 81 23.43 5.11 30.25
CA ASN A 81 24.71 5.57 30.75
C ASN A 81 25.84 4.74 30.14
N ILE A 82 26.75 5.38 29.40
CA ILE A 82 27.93 4.75 28.82
C ILE A 82 29.11 5.02 29.74
N ARG A 83 29.58 3.98 30.43
CA ARG A 83 30.76 4.06 31.29
C ARG A 83 32.03 4.11 30.43
N PHE A 84 32.86 5.12 30.68
CA PHE A 84 34.16 5.27 30.04
C PHE A 84 35.18 4.31 30.67
N LEU A 85 36.08 3.78 29.85
CA LEU A 85 37.15 2.88 30.29
C LEU A 85 38.25 3.67 31.00
N PHE A 86 38.62 4.84 30.45
CA PHE A 86 39.71 5.64 30.99
C PHE A 86 39.26 6.95 31.63
N GLY A 87 38.11 7.49 31.24
CA GLY A 87 37.56 8.73 31.78
C GLY A 87 37.44 8.75 33.31
N GLY A 88 37.24 7.60 33.95
CA GLY A 88 37.24 7.47 35.41
C GLY A 88 38.55 7.93 36.07
N LEU A 89 39.69 7.81 35.39
CA LEU A 89 41.01 8.26 35.87
C LEU A 89 41.11 9.79 35.99
N ILE A 90 40.29 10.53 35.26
CA ILE A 90 40.24 12.00 35.26
C ILE A 90 38.94 12.55 35.85
N GLY A 91 38.16 11.71 36.54
CA GLY A 91 36.91 12.12 37.20
C GLY A 91 35.68 12.18 36.31
N ILE A 92 35.74 11.63 35.08
CA ILE A 92 34.61 11.56 34.14
C ILE A 92 34.27 10.09 33.88
N PRO A 93 33.54 9.42 34.79
CA PRO A 93 33.35 7.96 34.72
C PRO A 93 32.45 7.50 33.56
N GLY A 94 31.72 8.40 32.90
CA GLY A 94 30.83 8.08 31.79
C GLY A 94 29.97 9.27 31.38
N ALA A 95 29.05 9.03 30.46
CA ALA A 95 28.06 10.02 30.01
C ALA A 95 26.73 9.34 29.69
N ASP A 96 25.62 10.06 29.93
CA ASP A 96 24.31 9.63 29.48
C ASP A 96 24.14 9.94 28.00
N VAL A 97 23.70 8.94 27.25
CA VAL A 97 23.32 9.07 25.84
C VAL A 97 21.82 8.88 25.77
N SER A 98 21.12 9.83 25.16
CA SER A 98 19.71 9.74 24.86
C SER A 98 19.48 9.87 23.36
N VAL A 99 18.56 9.06 22.83
CA VAL A 99 18.10 9.10 21.44
C VAL A 99 16.57 9.06 21.44
N SER A 100 15.98 9.65 20.41
CA SER A 100 14.54 9.69 20.20
C SER A 100 14.26 9.35 18.74
N ALA A 101 13.29 8.49 18.50
CA ALA A 101 12.79 8.16 17.17
C ALA A 101 11.26 8.25 17.19
N THR A 102 10.67 8.92 16.21
CA THR A 102 9.24 8.99 15.96
C THR A 102 8.95 8.35 14.62
N ALA A 103 8.03 7.40 14.61
CA ALA A 103 7.50 6.82 13.39
C ALA A 103 6.00 7.07 13.31
N GLU A 104 5.50 7.18 12.09
CA GLU A 104 4.08 7.26 11.83
C GLU A 104 3.60 6.12 10.94
N LYS A 105 2.38 5.68 11.20
CA LYS A 105 1.62 4.84 10.30
C LYS A 105 1.06 5.71 9.18
N GLY A 106 1.27 5.28 7.94
CA GLY A 106 0.46 5.77 6.83
C GLY A 106 1.16 6.79 5.95
N GLY A 107 2.00 6.28 5.05
CA GLY A 107 1.91 6.70 3.66
C GLY A 107 0.79 5.94 2.94
N LEU A 108 0.69 6.13 1.64
CA LEU A 108 -0.01 5.19 0.77
C LEU A 108 0.85 3.92 0.62
N PRO A 109 0.24 2.72 0.55
CA PRO A 109 0.96 1.52 0.16
C PRO A 109 1.48 1.69 -1.27
N ARG A 110 2.65 1.11 -1.60
CA ARG A 110 3.27 1.25 -2.93
C ARG A 110 2.33 0.81 -4.07
N ILE A 111 1.45 -0.17 -3.80
CA ILE A 111 0.41 -0.61 -4.74
C ILE A 111 -0.50 0.53 -5.21
N ALA A 112 -0.69 1.56 -4.40
CA ALA A 112 -1.56 2.70 -4.67
C ALA A 112 -0.93 3.76 -5.60
N ASP A 113 0.32 3.58 -6.02
CA ASP A 113 0.96 4.45 -7.02
C ASP A 113 0.54 4.10 -8.46
N TYR A 114 -0.07 2.94 -8.67
CA TYR A 114 -0.36 2.40 -10.00
C TYR A 114 -1.83 2.60 -10.39
N ALA A 115 -2.07 2.97 -11.64
CA ALA A 115 -3.39 2.91 -12.26
C ALA A 115 -3.80 1.46 -12.55
N VAL A 116 -2.83 0.64 -12.95
CA VAL A 116 -3.01 -0.78 -13.32
C VAL A 116 -1.92 -1.60 -12.66
N PHE A 117 -2.29 -2.63 -11.91
CA PHE A 117 -1.36 -3.55 -11.25
C PHE A 117 -1.76 -5.00 -11.47
N SER A 118 -0.88 -5.78 -12.11
CA SER A 118 -1.04 -7.23 -12.31
C SER A 118 0.00 -8.00 -11.48
N GLY A 119 -0.47 -8.77 -10.49
CA GLY A 119 0.38 -9.45 -9.50
C GLY A 119 0.94 -10.82 -9.88
N SER A 120 0.48 -11.43 -10.98
CA SER A 120 0.91 -12.78 -11.35
C SER A 120 2.38 -12.81 -11.75
N GLU A 121 3.14 -13.76 -11.18
CA GLU A 121 4.53 -14.05 -11.56
C GLU A 121 4.65 -15.05 -12.72
N VAL A 122 3.51 -15.56 -13.20
CA VAL A 122 3.46 -16.65 -14.21
C VAL A 122 2.51 -16.36 -15.38
N SER A 123 1.81 -15.24 -15.33
CA SER A 123 0.86 -14.83 -16.37
C SER A 123 1.11 -13.38 -16.78
N PRO A 124 1.39 -13.11 -18.06
CA PRO A 124 1.77 -11.78 -18.50
C PRO A 124 0.55 -10.86 -18.57
N LEU A 125 0.73 -9.58 -18.23
CA LEU A 125 -0.25 -8.55 -18.52
C LEU A 125 -0.35 -8.38 -20.04
N THR A 126 -1.43 -8.89 -20.63
CA THR A 126 -1.61 -8.92 -22.08
C THR A 126 -2.68 -7.92 -22.51
N ILE A 127 -2.30 -6.99 -23.39
CA ILE A 127 -3.18 -5.97 -23.98
C ILE A 127 -3.17 -6.17 -25.50
N THR A 128 -4.18 -6.88 -26.00
CA THR A 128 -4.37 -7.16 -27.44
C THR A 128 -5.31 -6.17 -28.12
N THR A 129 -5.90 -5.26 -27.36
CA THR A 129 -6.94 -4.33 -27.80
C THR A 129 -6.33 -3.10 -28.46
N ASP A 130 -7.16 -2.35 -29.19
CA ASP A 130 -6.76 -1.11 -29.83
C ASP A 130 -7.25 0.07 -28.97
N TRP A 131 -6.52 1.19 -28.97
CA TRP A 131 -6.94 2.45 -28.33
C TRP A 131 -7.11 2.43 -26.80
N CYS A 132 -6.54 1.46 -26.07
CA CYS A 132 -6.48 1.57 -24.61
C CYS A 132 -5.68 2.80 -24.19
N VAL A 133 -6.15 3.47 -23.14
CA VAL A 133 -5.47 4.62 -22.55
C VAL A 133 -5.31 4.38 -21.06
N VAL A 134 -4.07 4.45 -20.58
CA VAL A 134 -3.76 4.38 -19.14
C VAL A 134 -3.04 5.65 -18.70
N ASN A 135 -3.73 6.46 -17.90
CA ASN A 135 -3.22 7.69 -17.29
C ASN A 135 -2.76 7.41 -15.85
N GLY A 136 -1.53 6.91 -15.73
CA GLY A 136 -0.87 6.57 -14.46
C GLY A 136 0.13 5.45 -14.67
N ALA A 137 0.88 5.11 -13.61
CA ALA A 137 1.87 4.04 -13.69
C ALA A 137 1.20 2.67 -13.86
N VAL A 138 1.87 1.76 -14.55
CA VAL A 138 1.47 0.36 -14.75
C VAL A 138 2.52 -0.54 -14.13
N HIS A 139 2.13 -1.63 -13.47
CA HIS A 139 3.04 -2.65 -12.98
C HIS A 139 2.56 -4.05 -13.34
N THR A 140 3.50 -4.92 -13.69
CA THR A 140 3.27 -6.36 -13.77
C THR A 140 4.43 -7.16 -13.17
N ASN A 141 4.10 -8.20 -12.40
CA ASN A 141 5.05 -9.15 -11.81
C ASN A 141 5.60 -10.19 -12.81
N ASP A 142 5.12 -10.17 -14.05
CA ASP A 142 5.60 -10.99 -15.16
C ASP A 142 5.99 -10.07 -16.34
N ALA A 143 5.88 -10.54 -17.58
CA ALA A 143 6.01 -9.73 -18.78
C ALA A 143 4.76 -8.88 -19.05
N ILE A 144 4.96 -7.75 -19.73
CA ILE A 144 3.87 -7.01 -20.39
C ILE A 144 3.89 -7.27 -21.90
N ASN A 145 2.75 -7.70 -22.45
CA ASN A 145 2.58 -8.05 -23.86
C ASN A 145 1.54 -7.14 -24.51
N VAL A 146 1.99 -6.18 -25.32
CA VAL A 146 1.10 -5.23 -26.02
C VAL A 146 1.19 -5.48 -27.52
N SER A 147 0.09 -5.94 -28.14
CA SER A 147 0.07 -6.34 -29.55
C SER A 147 -0.98 -5.61 -30.41
N GLY A 148 -1.97 -4.96 -29.80
CA GLY A 148 -2.93 -4.11 -30.50
C GLY A 148 -2.34 -2.77 -30.95
N ASN A 149 -3.19 -1.85 -31.39
CA ASN A 149 -2.80 -0.61 -32.06
C ASN A 149 -3.19 0.64 -31.27
N ASN A 150 -2.37 1.69 -31.37
CA ASN A 150 -2.66 3.03 -30.80
C ASN A 150 -2.97 3.03 -29.29
N ASN A 151 -2.41 2.09 -28.53
CA ASN A 151 -2.51 2.08 -27.08
C ASN A 151 -1.57 3.13 -26.48
N VAL A 152 -2.02 3.85 -25.46
CA VAL A 152 -1.27 4.96 -24.85
C VAL A 152 -1.09 4.74 -23.36
N PHE A 153 0.16 4.64 -22.93
CA PHE A 153 0.55 4.58 -21.52
C PHE A 153 1.23 5.90 -21.15
N ASN A 154 0.56 6.70 -20.33
CA ASN A 154 1.00 8.05 -19.95
C ASN A 154 1.82 8.08 -18.66
N GLY A 155 1.86 7.00 -17.88
CA GLY A 155 2.80 6.82 -16.77
C GLY A 155 3.87 5.77 -17.07
N VAL A 156 4.83 5.61 -16.16
CA VAL A 156 5.86 4.58 -16.25
C VAL A 156 5.23 3.18 -16.32
N VAL A 157 5.72 2.34 -17.22
CA VAL A 157 5.34 0.93 -17.31
C VAL A 157 6.45 0.08 -16.69
N GLU A 158 6.14 -0.54 -15.57
CA GLU A 158 7.03 -1.44 -14.85
C GLU A 158 6.72 -2.91 -15.17
N TYR A 159 7.76 -3.72 -15.35
CA TYR A 159 7.66 -5.16 -15.60
C TYR A 159 8.77 -5.92 -14.87
N VAL A 160 8.57 -7.21 -14.63
CA VAL A 160 9.60 -8.07 -14.02
C VAL A 160 10.25 -8.99 -15.06
N ASP A 161 9.46 -9.65 -15.90
CA ASP A 161 9.95 -10.55 -16.97
C ASP A 161 9.93 -9.88 -18.36
N TYR A 162 10.56 -10.52 -19.34
CA TYR A 162 10.84 -9.95 -20.66
C TYR A 162 9.59 -9.43 -21.40
N PRO A 163 9.47 -8.11 -21.64
CA PRO A 163 8.26 -7.54 -22.23
C PRO A 163 8.24 -7.74 -23.74
N VAL A 164 7.05 -7.94 -24.30
CA VAL A 164 6.80 -7.97 -25.75
C VAL A 164 6.05 -6.70 -26.14
N LEU A 165 6.78 -5.70 -26.61
CA LEU A 165 6.25 -4.38 -26.93
C LEU A 165 6.25 -4.15 -28.45
N HIS A 166 5.06 -3.95 -29.04
CA HIS A 166 4.93 -3.65 -30.45
C HIS A 166 4.90 -2.13 -30.69
N TRP A 167 6.09 -1.53 -30.85
CA TRP A 167 6.26 -0.07 -31.05
C TRP A 167 5.77 0.43 -32.41
N ASP A 168 5.72 -0.43 -33.43
CA ASP A 168 5.42 -0.05 -34.81
C ASP A 168 3.91 0.16 -35.10
N ASN A 169 3.04 -0.14 -34.12
CA ASN A 169 1.58 -0.10 -34.25
C ASN A 169 0.94 1.19 -33.69
N GLY A 170 1.73 2.25 -33.50
CA GLY A 170 1.26 3.51 -32.91
C GLY A 170 1.10 3.46 -31.38
N ASN A 171 1.55 2.38 -30.74
CA ASN A 171 1.58 2.26 -29.28
C ASN A 171 2.60 3.25 -28.68
N GLN A 172 2.23 3.88 -27.58
CA GLN A 172 3.01 4.95 -26.93
C GLN A 172 3.28 4.61 -25.47
N TYR A 173 4.53 4.78 -25.05
CA TYR A 173 5.00 4.58 -23.68
C TYR A 173 5.69 5.86 -23.20
N ASN A 174 4.90 6.85 -22.81
CA ASN A 174 5.34 8.25 -22.75
C ASN A 174 6.35 8.53 -21.64
N GLU A 175 6.27 7.83 -20.51
CA GLU A 175 7.25 7.91 -19.43
C GLU A 175 8.25 6.73 -19.42
N GLY A 176 8.19 5.86 -20.43
CA GLY A 176 9.10 4.75 -20.62
C GLY A 176 8.66 3.43 -19.98
N VAL A 177 9.45 2.39 -20.27
CA VAL A 177 9.21 1.00 -19.85
C VAL A 177 10.45 0.52 -19.11
N VAL A 178 10.29 0.13 -17.85
CA VAL A 178 11.40 -0.09 -16.90
C VAL A 178 11.26 -1.44 -16.21
N GLN A 179 12.35 -2.19 -16.16
CA GLN A 179 12.38 -3.44 -15.39
C GLN A 179 12.45 -3.14 -13.88
N THR A 180 11.69 -3.87 -13.08
CA THR A 180 11.62 -3.74 -11.62
C THR A 180 11.68 -5.11 -10.95
N SER A 181 11.42 -5.16 -9.65
CA SER A 181 11.29 -6.40 -8.87
C SER A 181 9.84 -6.72 -8.58
N VAL A 182 9.55 -8.01 -8.36
CA VAL A 182 8.25 -8.51 -7.88
C VAL A 182 7.74 -7.69 -6.70
N MET A 183 6.45 -7.39 -6.72
CA MET A 183 5.71 -6.74 -5.65
C MET A 183 4.45 -7.54 -5.31
N GLU A 184 4.32 -7.91 -4.03
CA GLU A 184 3.13 -8.59 -3.52
C GLU A 184 1.91 -7.67 -3.51
N ILE A 185 0.73 -8.22 -3.80
CA ILE A 185 -0.54 -7.53 -3.57
C ILE A 185 -0.92 -7.72 -2.09
N PRO A 186 -1.03 -6.65 -1.29
CA PRO A 186 -1.42 -6.80 0.11
C PRO A 186 -2.87 -7.28 0.25
N ASP A 187 -3.12 -8.18 1.20
CA ASP A 187 -4.47 -8.54 1.64
C ASP A 187 -4.96 -7.51 2.67
N TYR A 188 -6.07 -6.83 2.36
CA TYR A 188 -6.71 -5.84 3.22
C TYR A 188 -8.02 -6.34 3.87
N SER A 189 -8.30 -7.64 3.78
CA SER A 189 -9.57 -8.23 4.22
C SER A 189 -9.91 -7.88 5.66
N ASP A 190 -9.03 -8.19 6.62
CA ASP A 190 -9.26 -7.94 8.05
C ASP A 190 -9.58 -6.46 8.34
N GLN A 191 -8.87 -5.55 7.67
CA GLN A 191 -9.02 -4.13 7.89
C GLN A 191 -10.32 -3.59 7.29
N TRP A 192 -10.77 -4.12 6.16
CA TRP A 192 -12.00 -3.67 5.49
C TRP A 192 -13.25 -4.34 6.07
N GLU A 193 -13.15 -5.60 6.49
CA GLU A 193 -14.17 -6.29 7.30
C GLU A 193 -14.48 -5.50 8.59
N ALA A 194 -13.44 -4.99 9.27
CA ALA A 194 -13.59 -4.22 10.51
C ALA A 194 -14.31 -2.86 10.34
N LEU A 195 -14.45 -2.36 9.11
CA LEU A 195 -15.17 -1.12 8.80
C LEU A 195 -16.68 -1.36 8.56
N CYS A 196 -17.10 -2.61 8.40
CA CYS A 196 -18.48 -2.97 8.10
C CYS A 196 -19.31 -3.08 9.39
N SER A 197 -20.45 -2.39 9.44
CA SER A 197 -21.38 -2.55 10.56
C SER A 197 -22.12 -3.89 10.47
N PRO A 198 -22.56 -4.52 11.59
CA PRO A 198 -23.25 -5.81 11.54
C PRO A 198 -24.51 -5.86 10.66
N ALA A 199 -25.16 -4.71 10.41
CA ALA A 199 -26.33 -4.62 9.54
C ALA A 199 -25.99 -4.61 8.04
N GLN A 200 -24.72 -4.44 7.70
CA GLN A 200 -24.18 -4.39 6.34
C GLN A 200 -23.37 -5.67 6.02
N ILE A 201 -23.58 -6.74 6.80
CA ILE A 201 -23.00 -8.07 6.56
C ILE A 201 -24.09 -8.98 6.00
N TYR A 202 -23.86 -9.49 4.80
CA TYR A 202 -24.74 -10.38 4.07
C TYR A 202 -24.13 -11.79 4.08
N GLY A 203 -24.86 -12.77 4.61
CA GLY A 203 -24.38 -14.15 4.72
C GLY A 203 -24.53 -15.00 3.44
N GLU A 204 -25.03 -14.39 2.37
CA GLU A 204 -25.29 -15.00 1.06
C GLU A 204 -25.05 -13.96 -0.05
N ASP A 205 -25.20 -14.37 -1.30
CA ASP A 205 -25.03 -13.51 -2.47
C ASP A 205 -25.92 -12.24 -2.41
N LEU A 206 -25.38 -11.12 -2.89
CA LEU A 206 -26.08 -9.83 -2.92
C LEU A 206 -26.22 -9.32 -4.36
N THR A 207 -27.44 -8.92 -4.73
CA THR A 207 -27.68 -8.17 -5.97
C THR A 207 -27.97 -6.70 -5.64
N ILE A 208 -27.19 -5.80 -6.22
CA ILE A 208 -27.29 -4.34 -6.10
C ILE A 208 -27.95 -3.81 -7.37
N GLY A 209 -29.18 -3.32 -7.27
CA GLY A 209 -29.92 -2.71 -8.36
C GLY A 209 -30.08 -1.19 -8.20
N ASP A 210 -30.83 -0.58 -9.11
CA ASP A 210 -31.06 0.87 -9.11
C ASP A 210 -31.63 1.40 -7.79
N GLY A 211 -31.22 2.61 -7.43
CA GLY A 211 -31.64 3.29 -6.21
C GLY A 211 -30.96 2.77 -4.93
N PHE A 212 -30.03 1.82 -5.06
CA PHE A 212 -29.15 1.44 -3.96
C PHE A 212 -28.25 2.61 -3.57
N ARG A 213 -28.02 2.78 -2.26
CA ARG A 213 -27.13 3.81 -1.72
C ARG A 213 -26.02 3.18 -0.89
N LEU A 214 -24.77 3.49 -1.23
CA LEU A 214 -23.61 3.04 -0.45
C LEU A 214 -23.23 4.10 0.60
N ASP A 215 -23.75 3.93 1.82
CA ASP A 215 -23.49 4.82 2.95
C ASP A 215 -22.58 4.13 4.00
N GLY A 216 -21.45 3.55 3.55
CA GLY A 216 -20.48 2.85 4.39
C GLY A 216 -19.93 1.55 3.78
N GLY A 217 -19.22 0.76 4.59
CA GLY A 217 -18.70 -0.54 4.19
C GLY A 217 -19.75 -1.65 4.22
N ILE A 218 -19.75 -2.49 3.20
CA ILE A 218 -20.58 -3.68 3.03
C ILE A 218 -19.69 -4.90 2.91
N TRP A 219 -20.05 -5.98 3.60
CA TRP A 219 -19.41 -7.28 3.46
C TRP A 219 -20.42 -8.35 3.06
N VAL A 220 -20.13 -9.07 1.98
CA VAL A 220 -20.94 -10.14 1.41
C VAL A 220 -20.14 -11.43 1.46
N GLN A 221 -20.61 -12.40 2.24
CA GLN A 221 -20.02 -13.74 2.40
C GLN A 221 -20.42 -14.66 1.23
N GLY A 222 -20.35 -14.12 0.02
CA GLY A 222 -20.82 -14.71 -1.22
C GLY A 222 -20.41 -13.84 -2.40
N ASN A 223 -21.14 -13.95 -3.50
CA ASN A 223 -20.91 -13.15 -4.69
C ASN A 223 -21.71 -11.84 -4.66
N VAL A 224 -21.19 -10.81 -5.33
CA VAL A 224 -21.92 -9.56 -5.56
C VAL A 224 -22.23 -9.42 -7.04
N THR A 225 -23.48 -9.07 -7.35
CA THR A 225 -23.87 -8.67 -8.71
C THR A 225 -24.44 -7.27 -8.68
N VAL A 226 -23.82 -6.33 -9.40
CA VAL A 226 -24.34 -4.99 -9.63
C VAL A 226 -25.07 -5.01 -10.98
N THR A 227 -26.33 -4.59 -10.99
CA THR A 227 -27.16 -4.42 -12.19
C THR A 227 -27.72 -3.01 -12.29
N ALA A 228 -27.22 -2.10 -11.47
CA ALA A 228 -27.64 -0.71 -11.42
C ALA A 228 -26.99 0.09 -12.55
N ASP A 229 -27.75 1.00 -13.14
CA ASP A 229 -27.22 1.95 -14.11
C ASP A 229 -26.57 3.15 -13.41
N ASP A 230 -27.16 3.61 -12.31
CA ASP A 230 -26.65 4.71 -11.50
C ASP A 230 -26.55 4.28 -10.03
N LEU A 231 -25.36 4.45 -9.45
CA LEU A 231 -25.13 4.25 -8.03
C LEU A 231 -24.56 5.51 -7.38
N ASP A 232 -25.16 5.89 -6.26
CA ASP A 232 -24.78 7.04 -5.45
C ASP A 232 -24.60 6.62 -4.00
N GLY A 233 -24.00 7.48 -3.17
CA GLY A 233 -23.81 7.21 -1.76
C GLY A 233 -23.01 8.30 -1.08
N THR A 234 -22.13 7.87 -0.18
CA THR A 234 -21.04 8.68 0.39
C THR A 234 -19.66 8.06 0.12
N GLY A 235 -19.61 7.01 -0.71
CA GLY A 235 -18.44 6.16 -0.89
C GLY A 235 -18.28 5.10 0.20
N GLY A 236 -17.31 4.19 0.02
CA GLY A 236 -17.08 3.08 0.93
C GLY A 236 -16.44 1.86 0.26
N TYR A 237 -16.76 0.69 0.80
CA TYR A 237 -16.19 -0.59 0.37
C TYR A 237 -17.31 -1.58 0.13
N ILE A 238 -17.26 -2.30 -0.98
CA ILE A 238 -18.09 -3.46 -1.24
C ILE A 238 -17.14 -4.66 -1.27
N LEU A 239 -17.10 -5.37 -0.15
CA LEU A 239 -16.28 -6.56 0.07
C LEU A 239 -17.10 -7.81 -0.24
N ALA A 240 -16.60 -8.66 -1.13
CA ALA A 240 -17.17 -9.97 -1.43
C ALA A 240 -16.14 -11.06 -1.14
N ASP A 241 -16.55 -12.14 -0.48
CA ASP A 241 -15.71 -13.33 -0.33
C ASP A 241 -15.49 -14.01 -1.69
N GLY A 242 -16.52 -13.96 -2.57
CA GLY A 242 -16.51 -14.53 -3.91
C GLY A 242 -16.39 -13.48 -5.03
N ASP A 243 -16.93 -13.83 -6.20
CA ASP A 243 -16.85 -12.99 -7.40
C ASP A 243 -17.67 -11.71 -7.26
N ILE A 244 -17.22 -10.63 -7.89
CA ILE A 244 -17.99 -9.41 -8.10
C ILE A 244 -18.25 -9.25 -9.59
N THR A 245 -19.52 -9.21 -9.97
CA THR A 245 -19.93 -8.93 -11.35
C THR A 245 -20.63 -7.58 -11.39
N ILE A 246 -20.13 -6.67 -12.21
CA ILE A 246 -20.74 -5.37 -12.46
C ILE A 246 -21.28 -5.41 -13.89
N ASN A 247 -22.59 -5.31 -14.04
CA ASN A 247 -23.28 -5.24 -15.32
C ASN A 247 -23.84 -3.82 -15.48
N GLY A 248 -23.07 -2.96 -16.12
CA GLY A 248 -23.53 -1.67 -16.62
C GLY A 248 -24.11 -1.78 -18.03
N ASN A 249 -24.94 -0.81 -18.37
CA ASN A 249 -25.38 -0.51 -19.72
C ASN A 249 -24.62 0.72 -20.26
N GLU A 250 -24.84 1.05 -21.53
CA GLU A 250 -24.32 2.28 -22.14
C GLU A 250 -24.73 3.51 -21.30
N GLY A 251 -23.73 4.21 -20.76
CA GLY A 251 -23.95 5.41 -19.95
C GLY A 251 -24.25 5.16 -18.47
N SER A 252 -23.95 3.98 -17.91
CA SER A 252 -23.98 3.77 -16.46
C SER A 252 -22.94 4.63 -15.73
N TYR A 253 -23.35 5.33 -14.67
CA TYR A 253 -22.49 6.12 -13.79
C TYR A 253 -22.45 5.51 -12.40
N LEU A 254 -21.42 4.72 -12.15
CA LEU A 254 -21.24 4.08 -10.85
C LEU A 254 -20.36 4.96 -9.96
N PHE A 255 -20.99 5.53 -8.93
CA PHE A 255 -20.34 6.30 -7.88
C PHE A 255 -19.59 7.52 -8.39
N ALA A 256 -20.15 8.26 -9.35
CA ALA A 256 -19.40 9.29 -10.06
C ALA A 256 -18.86 10.43 -9.17
N ASP A 257 -19.57 10.77 -8.09
CA ASP A 257 -19.13 11.76 -7.10
C ASP A 257 -18.44 11.12 -5.87
N ASP A 258 -18.56 9.80 -5.75
CA ASP A 258 -18.16 9.00 -4.61
C ASP A 258 -16.86 8.24 -4.87
N LYS A 259 -16.31 7.65 -3.80
CA LYS A 259 -15.05 6.91 -3.85
C LYS A 259 -15.33 5.52 -3.31
N VAL A 260 -15.30 4.53 -4.19
CA VAL A 260 -15.70 3.15 -3.84
C VAL A 260 -14.59 2.18 -4.17
N CYS A 261 -14.39 1.19 -3.29
CA CYS A 261 -13.60 0.03 -3.61
C CYS A 261 -14.48 -1.22 -3.73
N PHE A 262 -14.44 -1.89 -4.87
CA PHE A 262 -14.91 -3.26 -5.01
C PHE A 262 -13.75 -4.20 -4.69
N TYR A 263 -13.90 -5.01 -3.64
CA TYR A 263 -12.88 -5.96 -3.20
C TYR A 263 -13.41 -7.38 -3.30
N SER A 264 -12.84 -8.18 -4.20
CA SER A 264 -13.13 -9.60 -4.28
C SER A 264 -12.00 -10.37 -3.61
N LYS A 265 -12.27 -10.96 -2.44
CA LYS A 265 -11.24 -11.54 -1.57
C LYS A 265 -10.57 -12.77 -2.17
N HIS A 266 -11.38 -13.71 -2.64
CA HIS A 266 -10.92 -14.98 -3.22
C HIS A 266 -11.48 -15.23 -4.63
N GLY A 267 -12.17 -14.24 -5.21
CA GLY A 267 -12.82 -14.34 -6.50
C GLY A 267 -12.26 -13.37 -7.52
N ASN A 268 -12.98 -13.26 -8.62
CA ASN A 268 -12.69 -12.38 -9.74
C ASN A 268 -13.62 -11.16 -9.72
N ILE A 269 -13.21 -10.12 -10.43
CA ILE A 269 -14.05 -8.97 -10.73
C ILE A 269 -14.32 -8.92 -12.22
N TYR A 270 -15.58 -8.87 -12.61
CA TYR A 270 -16.03 -8.71 -13.99
C TYR A 270 -16.68 -7.34 -14.14
N LEU A 271 -16.07 -6.43 -14.91
CA LEU A 271 -16.67 -5.16 -15.29
C LEU A 271 -17.23 -5.29 -16.71
N ASN A 272 -18.53 -5.57 -16.78
CA ASN A 272 -19.28 -5.70 -18.01
C ASN A 272 -20.07 -4.41 -18.22
N GLY A 273 -19.89 -3.73 -19.35
CA GLY A 273 -20.65 -2.53 -19.67
C GLY A 273 -19.92 -1.65 -20.65
N ASP A 274 -20.57 -1.37 -21.78
CA ASP A 274 -20.06 -0.50 -22.83
C ASP A 274 -20.18 0.96 -22.37
N ASP A 275 -19.14 1.77 -22.59
CA ASP A 275 -19.07 3.18 -22.19
C ASP A 275 -19.47 3.46 -20.71
N LEU A 276 -19.31 2.48 -19.83
CA LEU A 276 -19.57 2.63 -18.39
C LEU A 276 -18.52 3.55 -17.77
N TYR A 277 -18.95 4.41 -16.85
CA TYR A 277 -18.08 5.21 -16.01
C TYR A 277 -18.09 4.69 -14.58
N PHE A 278 -16.92 4.40 -14.03
CA PHE A 278 -16.73 4.00 -12.64
C PHE A 278 -15.62 4.83 -11.99
N ARG A 279 -15.94 5.48 -10.87
CA ARG A 279 -14.95 6.20 -10.06
C ARG A 279 -14.65 5.41 -8.80
N GLY A 280 -13.48 4.78 -8.75
CA GLY A 280 -13.14 3.86 -7.66
C GLY A 280 -12.02 2.88 -7.96
N ILE A 281 -11.88 1.90 -7.09
CA ILE A 281 -10.85 0.87 -7.15
C ILE A 281 -11.50 -0.50 -7.36
N LEU A 282 -10.99 -1.26 -8.32
CA LEU A 282 -11.24 -2.70 -8.46
C LEU A 282 -10.05 -3.44 -7.86
N TYR A 283 -10.27 -4.28 -6.86
CA TYR A 283 -9.20 -4.94 -6.10
C TYR A 283 -9.49 -6.44 -5.92
N ALA A 284 -8.72 -7.30 -6.59
CA ALA A 284 -8.86 -8.76 -6.55
C ALA A 284 -7.49 -9.44 -6.30
N PRO A 285 -6.99 -9.48 -5.05
CA PRO A 285 -5.61 -9.85 -4.75
C PRO A 285 -5.24 -11.27 -5.17
N GLU A 286 -6.20 -12.20 -5.17
CA GLU A 286 -6.00 -13.61 -5.56
C GLU A 286 -6.64 -13.93 -6.92
N GLY A 287 -7.27 -12.95 -7.57
CA GLY A 287 -8.15 -13.19 -8.71
C GLY A 287 -7.88 -12.30 -9.92
N GLN A 288 -8.67 -12.53 -10.97
CA GLN A 288 -8.62 -11.74 -12.17
C GLN A 288 -9.54 -10.52 -12.08
N VAL A 289 -9.09 -9.38 -12.61
CA VAL A 289 -10.00 -8.30 -13.01
C VAL A 289 -10.17 -8.33 -14.52
N CYS A 290 -11.40 -8.60 -14.96
CA CYS A 290 -11.77 -8.76 -16.36
C CYS A 290 -12.62 -7.56 -16.82
N LEU A 291 -12.08 -6.77 -17.74
CA LEU A 291 -12.77 -5.62 -18.34
C LEU A 291 -13.33 -6.06 -19.69
N THR A 292 -14.64 -6.31 -19.74
CA THR A 292 -15.28 -6.95 -20.91
C THR A 292 -16.08 -6.00 -21.79
N GLY A 293 -16.50 -4.84 -21.29
CA GLY A 293 -17.24 -3.84 -22.07
C GLY A 293 -16.37 -3.05 -23.05
N ASP A 294 -16.99 -2.45 -24.07
CA ASP A 294 -16.35 -1.53 -25.00
C ASP A 294 -16.10 -0.17 -24.32
N ARG A 295 -14.84 0.21 -24.15
CA ARG A 295 -14.41 1.53 -23.64
C ARG A 295 -14.93 1.95 -22.26
N PRO A 296 -14.92 1.06 -21.24
CA PRO A 296 -15.18 1.51 -19.87
C PRO A 296 -14.15 2.57 -19.45
N THR A 297 -14.62 3.56 -18.72
CA THR A 297 -13.81 4.62 -18.12
C THR A 297 -13.74 4.40 -16.62
N ILE A 298 -12.52 4.20 -16.11
CA ILE A 298 -12.24 4.00 -14.69
C ILE A 298 -11.39 5.15 -14.16
N GLU A 299 -11.92 5.92 -13.23
CA GLU A 299 -11.18 6.95 -12.48
C GLU A 299 -10.81 6.41 -11.10
N GLY A 300 -9.59 5.87 -10.99
CA GLY A 300 -9.06 5.21 -9.80
C GLY A 300 -8.03 4.16 -10.17
N SER A 301 -8.22 2.91 -9.77
CA SER A 301 -7.20 1.87 -10.01
C SER A 301 -7.79 0.48 -10.24
N VAL A 302 -7.08 -0.30 -11.05
CA VAL A 302 -7.41 -1.70 -11.34
C VAL A 302 -6.25 -2.57 -10.85
N ILE A 303 -6.50 -3.38 -9.82
CA ILE A 303 -5.50 -4.18 -9.12
C ILE A 303 -6.01 -5.62 -9.05
N GLY A 304 -5.24 -6.57 -9.60
CA GLY A 304 -5.57 -7.99 -9.51
C GLY A 304 -4.35 -8.89 -9.68
N ASP A 305 -4.47 -10.18 -9.37
CA ASP A 305 -3.43 -11.17 -9.73
C ASP A 305 -3.22 -11.17 -11.24
N THR A 306 -4.32 -11.23 -12.01
CA THR A 306 -4.29 -11.01 -13.45
C THR A 306 -5.27 -9.93 -13.88
N ILE A 307 -4.98 -9.28 -15.01
CA ILE A 307 -5.89 -8.32 -15.64
C ILE A 307 -6.09 -8.72 -17.10
N SER A 308 -7.33 -8.74 -17.55
CA SER A 308 -7.70 -9.03 -18.93
C SER A 308 -8.60 -7.94 -19.51
N TYR A 309 -8.39 -7.66 -20.81
CA TYR A 309 -9.13 -6.69 -21.60
C TYR A 309 -9.76 -7.42 -22.78
N THR A 310 -11.08 -7.37 -22.91
CA THR A 310 -11.76 -7.87 -24.11
C THR A 310 -11.77 -6.79 -25.19
N GLU A 311 -11.99 -5.53 -24.81
CA GLU A 311 -12.02 -4.35 -25.68
C GLU A 311 -11.19 -3.21 -25.07
N ALA A 312 -11.13 -2.07 -25.77
CA ALA A 312 -10.41 -0.89 -25.30
C ALA A 312 -10.90 -0.45 -23.92
N ALA A 313 -10.03 0.06 -23.05
CA ALA A 313 -10.41 0.63 -21.77
C ALA A 313 -9.63 1.93 -21.48
N HIS A 314 -10.26 2.85 -20.76
CA HIS A 314 -9.66 4.10 -20.33
C HIS A 314 -9.52 4.10 -18.80
N ILE A 315 -8.29 4.05 -18.30
CA ILE A 315 -8.03 3.98 -16.86
C ILE A 315 -7.20 5.20 -16.47
N THR A 316 -7.67 5.99 -15.50
CA THR A 316 -6.98 7.17 -15.00
C THR A 316 -6.81 7.08 -13.50
N ARG A 317 -5.57 7.20 -13.01
CA ARG A 317 -5.29 7.22 -11.58
C ARG A 317 -5.83 8.49 -10.94
N ASP A 318 -6.84 8.33 -10.08
CA ASP A 318 -7.41 9.41 -9.28
C ASP A 318 -6.81 9.43 -7.87
N GLN A 319 -6.08 10.49 -7.54
CA GLN A 319 -5.44 10.67 -6.24
C GLN A 319 -6.46 10.79 -5.09
N GLU A 320 -7.62 11.42 -5.31
CA GLU A 320 -8.65 11.56 -4.27
C GLU A 320 -9.24 10.21 -3.90
N VAL A 321 -9.46 9.34 -4.91
CA VAL A 321 -9.92 7.96 -4.71
C VAL A 321 -8.88 7.17 -3.92
N ILE A 322 -7.61 7.26 -4.32
CA ILE A 322 -6.50 6.59 -3.62
C ILE A 322 -6.40 7.03 -2.16
N ASP A 323 -6.46 8.33 -1.89
CA ASP A 323 -6.38 8.86 -0.53
C ASP A 323 -7.60 8.46 0.31
N ALA A 324 -8.79 8.37 -0.29
CA ALA A 324 -10.00 7.93 0.40
C ALA A 324 -9.95 6.46 0.81
N ILE A 325 -9.39 5.59 -0.03
CA ILE A 325 -9.41 4.14 0.15
C ILE A 325 -8.16 3.60 0.87
N PHE A 326 -6.97 4.10 0.52
CA PHE A 326 -5.69 3.55 0.99
C PHE A 326 -4.95 4.40 2.04
N SER A 327 -5.51 5.53 2.49
CA SER A 327 -4.86 6.33 3.54
C SER A 327 -4.72 5.55 4.85
N GLY A 328 -3.49 5.45 5.35
CA GLY A 328 -3.18 4.72 6.59
C GLY A 328 -2.82 3.24 6.40
N TYR A 329 -2.82 2.75 5.15
CA TYR A 329 -2.47 1.37 4.79
C TYR A 329 -1.02 1.18 4.33
N GLY A 330 -0.28 2.27 4.10
CA GLY A 330 1.15 2.19 3.77
C GLY A 330 2.02 1.80 4.97
N ALA A 331 3.25 1.35 4.66
CA ALA A 331 4.24 1.00 5.65
C ALA A 331 4.51 2.15 6.64
N ALA A 332 4.90 1.77 7.86
CA ALA A 332 5.39 2.74 8.83
C ALA A 332 6.62 3.47 8.27
N ARG A 333 6.72 4.78 8.53
CA ARG A 333 7.90 5.59 8.16
C ARG A 333 8.41 6.39 9.35
N LEU A 334 9.71 6.62 9.40
CA LEU A 334 10.32 7.53 10.37
C LEU A 334 9.97 8.99 10.00
N VAL A 335 9.74 9.81 11.03
CA VAL A 335 9.37 11.23 10.92
C VAL A 335 10.36 12.10 11.73
N ASN A 336 11.57 11.57 11.95
CA ASN A 336 12.64 12.16 12.76
C ASN A 336 13.19 13.46 12.18
#